data_AF-A0A925MFD4-F1
#
_entry.id   AF-A0A925MFD4-F1
#
_cell.length_a   1.000
_cell.length_b   1.000
_cell.length_c   1.000
_cell.angle_alpha   90.00
_cell.angle_beta   90.00
_cell.angle_gamma   90.00
#
_symmetry.space_group_name_H-M   'P 1'
#
loop_
_entity.id
_entity.type
_entity.pdbx_description
1 polymer ?
#
loop_
_entity_poly.entity_id
_entity_poly.type
_entity_poly.pdbx_seq_one_letter_code
_entity_poly.pdbx_strand_id
1 'polypeptide(L)'
;MTGPPRSTGAPVFAAAQGGGNGKSSLDLVEEDYAAGALDKENANRYRAYAVLAPEKLPQKYKSAAIGKDATESMVRQALEWDGLSKSTKQEILELRANGFANMKNTFETEHFVLHYSTVSTSDAVPAVDVSGIRGVPDYIEVAARSWEDIWQRQVVQLGYPAPKGVTAQNKFHVYYNKIPYYGYCMPTNVELEGVSPVPVGTASAFIVVNNDFYGFPPNDEDRTGAEVIRSGALKATQAHEFMHALQFAINVYGSGWLMESHATWAEDAVYDGINDWH
;
A
#
# COMPACT_ATOMS: atom_id res chain seq x y z
N MET A 1 25.50 -47.71 -0.53
CA MET A 1 24.49 -46.91 0.21
C MET A 1 23.81 -46.00 -0.80
N THR A 2 22.56 -46.31 -1.13
CA THR A 2 21.74 -45.56 -2.09
C THR A 2 21.07 -44.40 -1.36
N GLY A 3 21.41 -43.16 -1.71
CA GLY A 3 20.77 -41.97 -1.15
C GLY A 3 19.28 -41.88 -1.53
N PRO A 4 18.45 -41.19 -0.73
CA PRO A 4 17.03 -41.10 -0.99
C PRO A 4 16.75 -40.27 -2.25
N PRO A 5 15.64 -40.54 -2.97
CA PRO A 5 15.30 -39.82 -4.19
C PRO A 5 14.96 -38.36 -3.89
N ARG A 6 15.47 -37.45 -4.72
CA ARG A 6 15.08 -36.03 -4.70
C ARG A 6 13.63 -35.88 -5.15
N SER A 7 12.81 -35.33 -4.26
CA SER A 7 11.47 -34.82 -4.56
C SER A 7 11.56 -33.72 -5.63
N THR A 8 10.83 -33.88 -6.73
CA THR A 8 10.64 -32.90 -7.81
C THR A 8 9.39 -32.06 -7.59
N GLY A 9 9.17 -31.57 -6.36
CA GLY A 9 8.14 -30.59 -6.09
C GLY A 9 8.65 -29.19 -6.40
N ALA A 10 8.05 -28.50 -7.38
CA ALA A 10 8.16 -27.05 -7.47
C ALA A 10 7.71 -26.44 -6.13
N PRO A 11 8.36 -25.38 -5.62
CA PRO A 11 7.92 -24.73 -4.40
C PRO A 11 6.50 -24.21 -4.63
N VAL A 12 5.55 -24.76 -3.87
CA VAL A 12 4.20 -24.21 -3.79
C VAL A 12 4.33 -22.91 -3.02
N PHE A 13 4.05 -21.79 -3.70
CA PHE A 13 4.04 -20.47 -3.10
C PHE A 13 3.07 -20.44 -1.92
N ALA A 14 3.61 -20.25 -0.71
CA ALA A 14 2.79 -19.92 0.44
C ALA A 14 2.32 -18.47 0.25
N ALA A 15 1.01 -18.30 0.09
CA ALA A 15 0.38 -17.00 0.18
C ALA A 15 0.81 -16.31 1.47
N ALA A 16 1.13 -15.02 1.38
CA ALA A 16 1.24 -14.16 2.55
C ALA A 16 -0.01 -14.36 3.41
N GLN A 17 0.20 -14.46 4.73
CA GLN A 17 -0.81 -14.91 5.69
C GLN A 17 -2.05 -14.02 5.62
N GLY A 18 -3.07 -14.54 4.93
CA GLY A 18 -4.43 -14.02 4.91
C GLY A 18 -5.05 -14.20 6.28
N GLY A 19 -4.93 -13.15 7.07
CA GLY A 19 -5.59 -13.05 8.33
C GLY A 19 -7.04 -12.54 8.19
N GLY A 20 -7.98 -13.43 8.50
CA GLY A 20 -9.42 -13.15 8.72
C GLY A 20 -10.26 -12.57 7.57
N ASN A 21 -10.84 -13.45 6.70
CA ASN A 21 -12.10 -13.30 5.92
C ASN A 21 -12.09 -13.84 4.47
N GLY A 22 -11.11 -14.66 4.08
CA GLY A 22 -11.04 -15.23 2.73
C GLY A 22 -10.28 -14.33 1.75
N LYS A 23 -10.29 -14.69 0.46
CA LYS A 23 -9.49 -14.01 -0.56
C LYS A 23 -10.03 -12.61 -0.84
N SER A 24 -9.16 -11.61 -0.83
CA SER A 24 -9.46 -10.24 -1.28
C SER A 24 -9.74 -10.22 -2.78
N SER A 25 -10.23 -9.09 -3.29
CA SER A 25 -10.45 -8.94 -4.73
C SER A 25 -9.14 -9.02 -5.52
N LEU A 26 -8.03 -8.52 -4.96
CA LEU A 26 -6.71 -8.65 -5.57
C LEU A 26 -6.20 -10.10 -5.55
N ASP A 27 -6.37 -10.84 -4.45
CA ASP A 27 -5.98 -12.26 -4.39
C ASP A 27 -6.63 -13.07 -5.52
N LEU A 28 -7.93 -12.85 -5.74
CA LEU A 28 -8.68 -13.52 -6.82
C LEU A 28 -8.15 -13.14 -8.21
N VAL A 29 -7.73 -11.89 -8.41
CA VAL A 29 -7.17 -11.40 -9.67
C VAL A 29 -5.77 -11.98 -9.89
N GLU A 30 -4.90 -11.94 -8.87
CA GLU A 30 -3.51 -12.40 -8.99
C GLU A 30 -3.42 -13.92 -9.18
N GLU A 31 -4.30 -14.71 -8.55
CA GLU A 31 -4.33 -16.15 -8.74
C GLU A 31 -4.67 -16.55 -10.18
N ASP A 32 -5.70 -15.93 -10.76
CA ASP A 32 -6.10 -16.18 -12.14
C ASP A 32 -5.05 -15.66 -13.14
N TYR A 33 -4.40 -14.54 -12.82
CA TYR A 33 -3.31 -14.01 -13.62
C TYR A 33 -2.10 -14.96 -13.60
N ALA A 34 -1.70 -15.44 -12.41
CA ALA A 34 -0.62 -16.42 -12.25
C ALA A 34 -0.94 -17.77 -12.93
N ALA A 35 -2.22 -18.17 -12.96
CA ALA A 35 -2.68 -19.37 -13.67
C ALA A 35 -2.80 -19.19 -15.20
N GLY A 36 -2.61 -17.96 -15.72
CA GLY A 36 -2.78 -17.64 -17.14
C GLY A 36 -4.24 -17.60 -17.61
N ALA A 37 -5.20 -17.57 -16.69
CA ALA A 37 -6.63 -17.45 -16.98
C ALA A 37 -7.06 -15.99 -17.25
N LEU A 38 -6.24 -15.02 -16.83
CA LEU A 38 -6.44 -13.60 -17.06
C LEU A 38 -5.28 -13.03 -17.89
N ASP A 39 -5.59 -12.24 -18.92
CA ASP A 39 -4.55 -11.55 -19.67
C ASP A 39 -4.02 -10.33 -18.92
N LYS A 40 -2.84 -9.86 -19.34
CA LYS A 40 -2.14 -8.71 -18.73
C LYS A 40 -2.95 -7.42 -18.76
N GLU A 41 -3.74 -7.18 -19.80
CA GLU A 41 -4.52 -5.95 -19.93
C GLU A 41 -5.65 -5.93 -18.90
N ASN A 42 -6.38 -7.04 -18.80
CA ASN A 42 -7.48 -7.19 -17.85
C ASN A 42 -7.00 -7.31 -16.41
N ALA A 43 -5.89 -8.02 -16.15
CA ALA A 43 -5.28 -8.06 -14.82
C ALA A 43 -4.97 -6.65 -14.31
N ASN A 44 -4.34 -5.80 -15.14
CA ASN A 44 -4.02 -4.44 -14.73
C ASN A 44 -5.22 -3.52 -14.56
N ARG A 45 -6.26 -3.66 -15.39
CA ARG A 45 -7.54 -2.99 -15.14
C ARG A 45 -8.15 -3.41 -13.82
N TYR A 46 -8.18 -4.71 -13.56
CA TYR A 46 -8.86 -5.27 -12.39
C TYR A 46 -8.10 -4.96 -11.10
N ARG A 47 -6.76 -4.86 -11.13
CA ARG A 47 -5.97 -4.29 -10.03
C ARG A 47 -6.43 -2.87 -9.67
N ALA A 48 -6.57 -2.00 -10.69
CA ALA A 48 -7.05 -0.63 -10.46
C ALA A 48 -8.51 -0.59 -9.99
N TYR A 49 -9.40 -1.41 -10.56
CA TYR A 49 -10.79 -1.51 -10.11
C TYR A 49 -10.88 -2.00 -8.66
N ALA A 50 -10.12 -3.03 -8.28
CA ALA A 50 -10.18 -3.59 -6.94
C ALA A 50 -9.90 -2.57 -5.84
N VAL A 51 -9.08 -1.55 -6.13
CA VAL A 51 -8.72 -0.50 -5.19
C VAL A 51 -9.61 0.73 -5.32
N LEU A 52 -9.89 1.19 -6.55
CA LEU A 52 -10.47 2.52 -6.81
C LEU A 52 -11.91 2.49 -7.31
N ALA A 53 -12.39 1.34 -7.81
CA ALA A 53 -13.73 1.18 -8.37
C ALA A 53 -14.22 -0.29 -8.26
N PRO A 54 -14.38 -0.86 -7.05
CA PRO A 54 -14.66 -2.29 -6.88
C PRO A 54 -15.97 -2.73 -7.56
N GLU A 55 -16.90 -1.80 -7.77
CA GLU A 55 -18.15 -2.03 -8.48
C GLU A 55 -17.94 -2.41 -9.96
N LYS A 56 -16.83 -2.00 -10.58
CA LYS A 56 -16.46 -2.32 -11.96
C LYS A 56 -15.85 -3.70 -12.15
N LEU A 57 -15.45 -4.38 -11.07
CA LEU A 57 -14.90 -5.73 -11.16
C LEU A 57 -15.92 -6.70 -11.77
N PRO A 58 -15.50 -7.68 -12.59
CA PRO A 58 -16.36 -8.81 -12.93
C PRO A 58 -16.77 -9.57 -11.66
N GLN A 59 -17.97 -10.17 -11.67
CA GLN A 59 -18.55 -10.82 -10.48
C GLN A 59 -17.62 -11.88 -9.86
N LYS A 60 -16.80 -12.57 -10.67
CA LYS A 60 -15.81 -13.56 -10.20
C LYS A 60 -14.78 -12.95 -9.24
N TYR A 61 -14.40 -11.70 -9.44
CA TYR A 61 -13.33 -11.03 -8.70
C TYR A 61 -13.85 -10.09 -7.61
N LYS A 62 -15.17 -9.96 -7.45
CA LYS A 62 -15.76 -9.17 -6.37
C LYS A 62 -15.68 -9.93 -5.05
N SER A 63 -14.89 -9.43 -4.11
CA SER A 63 -14.83 -9.93 -2.74
C SER A 63 -15.27 -8.87 -1.74
N ALA A 64 -15.91 -9.31 -0.66
CA ALA A 64 -16.19 -8.49 0.51
C ALA A 64 -15.07 -8.55 1.57
N ALA A 65 -14.06 -9.40 1.35
CA ALA A 65 -12.89 -9.48 2.23
C ALA A 65 -12.07 -8.19 2.11
N ILE A 66 -11.67 -7.67 3.26
CA ILE A 66 -10.73 -6.55 3.37
C ILE A 66 -9.35 -7.11 3.06
N GLY A 67 -8.63 -6.49 2.13
CA GLY A 67 -7.22 -6.82 1.92
C GLY A 67 -6.33 -6.06 2.90
N LYS A 68 -5.18 -6.62 3.27
CA LYS A 68 -4.20 -5.89 4.08
C LYS A 68 -3.44 -4.90 3.23
N ASP A 69 -2.67 -5.41 2.30
CA ASP A 69 -1.82 -4.62 1.40
C ASP A 69 -2.23 -4.84 -0.07
N ALA A 70 -2.11 -3.78 -0.87
CA ALA A 70 -2.29 -3.81 -2.33
C ALA A 70 -0.99 -3.49 -3.10
N THR A 71 0.14 -3.31 -2.42
CA THR A 71 1.42 -2.88 -2.96
C THR A 71 1.96 -3.85 -4.00
N GLU A 72 1.93 -5.16 -3.75
CA GLU A 72 2.44 -6.13 -4.74
C GLU A 72 1.72 -6.01 -6.10
N SER A 73 0.40 -5.85 -6.07
CA SER A 73 -0.39 -5.61 -7.29
C SER A 73 -0.03 -4.27 -7.95
N MET A 74 0.24 -3.22 -7.17
CA MET A 74 0.68 -1.92 -7.72
C MET A 74 2.08 -1.99 -8.33
N VAL A 75 3.00 -2.75 -7.73
CA VAL A 75 4.32 -3.03 -8.28
C VAL A 75 4.19 -3.75 -9.62
N ARG A 76 3.41 -4.83 -9.69
CA ARG A 76 3.16 -5.56 -10.94
C ARG A 76 2.59 -4.64 -12.02
N GLN A 77 1.64 -3.78 -11.66
CA GLN A 77 1.07 -2.81 -12.59
C GLN A 77 2.10 -1.80 -13.11
N ALA A 78 2.99 -1.29 -12.25
CA ALA A 78 4.04 -0.37 -12.66
C ALA A 78 5.09 -1.04 -13.56
N LEU A 79 5.50 -2.27 -13.23
CA LEU A 79 6.49 -3.02 -14.02
C LEU A 79 5.95 -3.44 -15.40
N GLU A 80 4.65 -3.71 -15.50
CA GLU A 80 3.99 -4.07 -16.76
C GLU A 80 3.56 -2.86 -17.59
N TRP A 81 3.63 -1.65 -17.01
CA TRP A 81 3.04 -0.43 -17.55
C TRP A 81 3.41 -0.21 -19.01
N ASP A 82 4.69 -0.25 -19.36
CA ASP A 82 5.14 0.05 -20.73
C ASP A 82 4.55 -0.88 -21.78
N GLY A 83 4.27 -2.12 -21.39
CA GLY A 83 3.67 -3.13 -22.26
C GLY A 83 2.15 -3.10 -22.34
N LEU A 84 1.47 -2.15 -21.68
CA LEU A 84 0.01 -1.97 -21.74
C LEU A 84 -0.43 -1.11 -22.93
N SER A 85 -1.62 -1.41 -23.46
CA SER A 85 -2.26 -0.57 -24.47
C SER A 85 -2.56 0.85 -23.97
N LYS A 86 -2.62 1.82 -24.90
CA LYS A 86 -2.94 3.22 -24.56
C LYS A 86 -4.29 3.36 -23.86
N SER A 87 -5.30 2.59 -24.28
CA SER A 87 -6.63 2.63 -23.69
C SER A 87 -6.61 2.12 -22.25
N THR A 88 -5.89 1.03 -21.96
CA THR A 88 -5.73 0.53 -20.58
C THR A 88 -5.01 1.55 -19.70
N LYS A 89 -3.92 2.14 -20.19
CA LYS A 89 -3.18 3.19 -19.45
C LYS A 89 -4.10 4.36 -19.13
N GLN A 90 -4.84 4.85 -20.12
CA GLN A 90 -5.75 5.98 -19.95
C GLN A 90 -6.84 5.67 -18.91
N GLU A 91 -7.47 4.50 -19.00
CA GLU A 91 -8.50 4.09 -18.05
C GLU A 91 -7.98 4.02 -16.60
N ILE A 92 -6.79 3.45 -16.39
CA ILE A 92 -6.16 3.38 -15.06
C ILE A 92 -5.84 4.79 -14.53
N LEU A 93 -5.32 5.68 -15.38
CA LEU A 93 -5.04 7.06 -14.99
C LEU A 93 -6.30 7.84 -14.65
N GLU A 94 -7.38 7.65 -15.41
CA GLU A 94 -8.69 8.27 -15.14
C GLU A 94 -9.29 7.79 -13.82
N LEU A 95 -9.21 6.49 -13.53
CA LEU A 95 -9.64 5.94 -12.23
C LEU A 95 -8.88 6.58 -11.07
N ARG A 96 -7.55 6.70 -11.20
CA ARG A 96 -6.71 7.34 -10.18
C ARG A 96 -7.07 8.81 -10.00
N ALA A 97 -7.20 9.55 -11.10
CA ALA A 97 -7.58 10.96 -11.06
C ALA A 97 -8.95 11.16 -10.39
N ASN A 98 -9.93 10.32 -10.72
CA ASN A 98 -11.25 10.35 -10.11
C ASN A 98 -11.21 9.98 -8.63
N GLY A 99 -10.46 8.94 -8.27
CA GLY A 99 -10.31 8.49 -6.88
C GLY A 99 -9.68 9.54 -5.96
N PHE A 100 -8.86 10.45 -6.50
CA PHE A 100 -8.22 11.53 -5.74
C PHE A 100 -8.88 12.90 -5.94
N ALA A 101 -9.96 12.98 -6.73
CA ALA A 101 -10.54 14.26 -7.15
C ALA A 101 -11.01 15.13 -5.98
N ASN A 102 -11.46 14.53 -4.87
CA ASN A 102 -12.01 15.23 -3.71
C ASN A 102 -10.97 15.60 -2.63
N MET A 103 -9.71 15.17 -2.77
CA MET A 103 -8.65 15.47 -1.82
C MET A 103 -8.14 16.90 -2.01
N LYS A 104 -8.89 17.88 -1.50
CA LYS A 104 -8.61 19.31 -1.67
C LYS A 104 -7.78 19.91 -0.53
N ASN A 105 -7.64 19.20 0.58
CA ASN A 105 -6.88 19.67 1.73
C ASN A 105 -5.49 19.04 1.74
N THR A 106 -4.52 19.81 2.22
CA THR A 106 -3.16 19.33 2.48
C THR A 106 -2.72 19.68 3.89
N PHE A 107 -1.89 18.82 4.47
CA PHE A 107 -1.14 19.10 5.69
C PHE A 107 0.31 18.68 5.47
N GLU A 108 1.25 19.57 5.78
CA GLU A 108 2.66 19.33 5.52
C GLU A 108 3.44 19.16 6.82
N THR A 109 4.37 18.21 6.81
CA THR A 109 5.38 18.01 7.85
C THR A 109 6.77 18.33 7.30
N GLU A 110 7.85 17.95 7.97
CA GLU A 110 9.20 18.14 7.45
C GLU A 110 9.42 17.31 6.17
N HIS A 111 9.00 16.04 6.19
CA HIS A 111 9.28 15.09 5.12
C HIS A 111 8.07 14.71 4.26
N PHE A 112 6.84 15.08 4.65
CA PHE A 112 5.61 14.59 4.01
C PHE A 112 4.61 15.69 3.64
N VAL A 113 3.80 15.39 2.61
CA VAL A 113 2.59 16.12 2.23
C VAL A 113 1.41 15.14 2.28
N LEU A 114 0.47 15.38 3.19
CA LEU A 114 -0.71 14.58 3.41
C LEU A 114 -1.89 15.20 2.65
N HIS A 115 -2.45 14.48 1.69
CA HIS A 115 -3.59 14.89 0.86
C HIS A 115 -4.86 14.21 1.36
N TYR A 116 -5.91 14.98 1.67
CA TYR A 116 -7.14 14.46 2.25
C TYR A 116 -8.38 15.28 1.90
N SER A 117 -9.54 14.71 2.19
CA SER A 117 -10.87 15.29 2.01
C SER A 117 -11.57 15.41 3.36
N THR A 118 -12.35 16.48 3.57
CA THR A 118 -13.21 16.66 4.77
C THR A 118 -14.69 16.82 4.42
N VAL A 119 -15.03 16.80 3.13
CA VAL A 119 -16.35 17.22 2.61
C VAL A 119 -17.07 16.17 1.78
N SER A 120 -16.42 15.04 1.49
CA SER A 120 -17.01 13.94 0.75
C SER A 120 -17.68 12.94 1.67
N THR A 121 -18.86 12.44 1.29
CA THR A 121 -19.52 11.34 2.00
C THR A 121 -18.90 9.97 1.70
N SER A 122 -18.00 9.88 0.71
CA SER A 122 -17.37 8.61 0.30
C SER A 122 -15.91 8.48 0.69
N ASP A 123 -15.15 9.58 0.76
CA ASP A 123 -13.67 9.55 0.89
C ASP A 123 -13.10 10.52 1.95
N ALA A 124 -13.95 11.22 2.71
CA ALA A 124 -13.46 12.13 3.74
C ALA A 124 -12.87 11.37 4.93
N VAL A 125 -11.80 11.91 5.51
CA VAL A 125 -11.30 11.45 6.81
C VAL A 125 -12.29 11.83 7.93
N PRO A 126 -12.24 11.19 9.11
CA PRO A 126 -13.08 11.56 10.24
C PRO A 126 -12.98 13.06 10.55
N ALA A 127 -14.09 13.78 10.53
CA ALA A 127 -14.12 15.25 10.69
C ALA A 127 -13.89 15.74 12.14
N VAL A 128 -13.47 14.85 13.05
CA VAL A 128 -13.23 15.20 14.45
C VAL A 128 -11.98 16.07 14.54
N ASP A 129 -12.14 17.23 15.15
CA ASP A 129 -11.12 18.26 15.42
C ASP A 129 -11.43 18.83 16.80
N VAL A 130 -11.01 18.09 17.83
CA VAL A 130 -11.25 18.46 19.23
C VAL A 130 -9.94 18.67 20.00
N SER A 131 -8.80 18.33 19.40
CA SER A 131 -7.47 18.49 19.99
C SER A 131 -6.50 19.11 18.99
N GLY A 132 -5.30 19.48 19.46
CA GLY A 132 -4.22 19.88 18.56
C GLY A 132 -4.47 21.16 17.74
N ILE A 133 -4.28 21.07 16.43
CA ILE A 133 -4.25 22.19 15.48
C ILE A 133 -5.65 22.44 14.95
N ARG A 134 -6.27 23.53 15.42
CA ARG A 134 -7.60 23.95 14.97
C ARG A 134 -7.70 24.01 13.45
N GLY A 135 -8.73 23.36 12.90
CA GLY A 135 -9.00 23.28 11.47
C GLY A 135 -8.33 22.09 10.78
N VAL A 136 -7.57 21.26 11.50
CA VAL A 136 -6.99 20.01 11.00
C VAL A 136 -7.68 18.84 11.71
N PRO A 137 -8.21 17.85 10.98
CA PRO A 137 -8.78 16.68 11.63
C PRO A 137 -7.75 15.95 12.51
N ASP A 138 -8.15 15.53 13.71
CA ASP A 138 -7.30 14.81 14.66
C ASP A 138 -6.65 13.57 14.02
N TYR A 139 -7.35 12.94 13.06
CA TYR A 139 -6.84 11.82 12.28
C TYR A 139 -5.57 12.18 11.48
N ILE A 140 -5.59 13.33 10.81
CA ILE A 140 -4.47 13.84 10.03
C ILE A 140 -3.32 14.27 10.93
N GLU A 141 -3.61 14.79 12.12
CA GLU A 141 -2.57 15.12 13.10
C GLU A 141 -1.85 13.88 13.66
N VAL A 142 -2.60 12.85 14.02
CA VAL A 142 -2.03 11.56 14.46
C VAL A 142 -1.18 10.98 13.34
N ALA A 143 -1.69 11.03 12.10
CA ALA A 143 -0.96 10.56 10.96
C ALA A 143 0.33 11.35 10.72
N ALA A 144 0.29 12.68 10.77
CA ALA A 144 1.44 13.54 10.59
C ALA A 144 2.55 13.27 11.61
N ARG A 145 2.19 13.06 12.89
CA ARG A 145 3.16 12.69 13.93
C ARG A 145 3.77 11.31 13.65
N SER A 146 2.94 10.32 13.34
CA SER A 146 3.37 8.97 13.00
C SER A 146 4.35 8.94 11.81
N TRP A 147 4.09 9.70 10.75
CA TRP A 147 4.99 9.78 9.59
C TRP A 147 6.39 10.27 9.95
N GLU A 148 6.50 11.29 10.81
CA GLU A 148 7.80 11.79 11.26
C GLU A 148 8.50 10.82 12.20
N ASP A 149 7.77 10.13 13.09
CA ASP A 149 8.32 9.06 13.94
C ASP A 149 8.88 7.91 13.09
N ILE A 150 8.14 7.49 12.06
CA ILE A 150 8.56 6.48 11.08
C ILE A 150 9.82 6.93 10.33
N TRP A 151 9.87 8.17 9.86
CA TRP A 151 11.06 8.70 9.19
C TRP A 151 12.29 8.69 10.11
N GLN A 152 12.14 9.19 11.33
CA GLN A 152 13.22 9.18 12.32
C GLN A 152 13.70 7.75 12.59
N ARG A 153 12.79 6.79 12.67
CA ARG A 153 13.16 5.40 12.92
C ARG A 153 13.84 4.75 11.70
N GLN A 154 13.16 4.71 10.57
CA GLN A 154 13.61 3.92 9.42
C GLN A 154 14.76 4.62 8.68
N VAL A 155 14.69 5.92 8.44
CA VAL A 155 15.72 6.64 7.68
C VAL A 155 16.89 7.03 8.58
N VAL A 156 16.62 7.70 9.71
CA VAL A 156 17.70 8.30 10.53
C VAL A 156 18.38 7.25 11.41
N GLN A 157 17.63 6.45 12.16
CA GLN A 157 18.22 5.50 13.12
C GLN A 157 18.66 4.18 12.48
N LEU A 158 17.83 3.59 11.61
CA LEU A 158 18.14 2.33 10.94
C LEU A 158 18.99 2.51 9.67
N GLY A 159 19.05 3.73 9.12
CA GLY A 159 19.95 4.09 8.03
C GLY A 159 19.48 3.67 6.64
N TYR A 160 18.18 3.41 6.44
CA TYR A 160 17.63 3.19 5.10
C TYR A 160 17.74 4.46 4.24
N PRO A 161 17.95 4.33 2.92
CA PRO A 161 17.93 5.48 2.04
C PRO A 161 16.52 6.08 2.01
N ALA A 162 16.43 7.42 2.00
CA ALA A 162 15.16 8.11 1.81
C ALA A 162 14.47 7.68 0.49
N PRO A 163 13.13 7.77 0.40
CA PRO A 163 12.43 7.44 -0.84
C PRO A 163 12.96 8.24 -2.02
N LYS A 164 13.04 7.61 -3.19
CA LYS A 164 13.65 8.21 -4.39
C LYS A 164 12.92 9.50 -4.78
N GLY A 165 13.67 10.60 -4.84
CA GLY A 165 13.18 11.92 -5.20
C GLY A 165 12.82 12.81 -4.01
N VAL A 166 12.81 12.29 -2.78
CA VAL A 166 12.60 13.09 -1.57
C VAL A 166 13.88 13.84 -1.22
N THR A 167 13.76 15.15 -0.96
CA THR A 167 14.85 16.06 -0.59
C THR A 167 14.33 17.11 0.39
N ALA A 168 15.19 18.00 0.88
CA ALA A 168 14.75 19.14 1.70
C ALA A 168 13.79 20.11 0.95
N GLN A 169 13.71 20.04 -0.38
CA GLN A 169 12.83 20.87 -1.21
C GLN A 169 11.68 20.08 -1.86
N ASN A 170 11.65 18.75 -1.69
CA ASN A 170 10.63 17.89 -2.28
C ASN A 170 10.23 16.81 -1.29
N LYS A 171 9.00 16.87 -0.80
CA LYS A 171 8.48 15.99 0.25
C LYS A 171 7.81 14.75 -0.33
N PHE A 172 7.65 13.72 0.48
CA PHE A 172 6.96 12.48 0.10
C PHE A 172 5.43 12.66 0.17
N HIS A 173 4.71 12.16 -0.82
CA HIS A 173 3.26 12.36 -0.92
C HIS A 173 2.48 11.16 -0.39
N VAL A 174 1.49 11.45 0.46
CA VAL A 174 0.58 10.47 1.06
C VAL A 174 -0.86 10.91 0.84
N TYR A 175 -1.72 9.99 0.42
CA TYR A 175 -3.13 10.25 0.14
C TYR A 175 -4.03 9.43 1.06
N TYR A 176 -5.09 10.04 1.60
CA TYR A 176 -6.06 9.34 2.45
C TYR A 176 -7.36 9.13 1.68
N ASN A 177 -7.65 7.88 1.31
CA ASN A 177 -8.79 7.54 0.46
C ASN A 177 -9.60 6.39 1.02
N LYS A 178 -10.88 6.32 0.62
CA LYS A 178 -11.68 5.12 0.90
C LYS A 178 -11.31 4.01 -0.07
N ILE A 179 -10.65 3.00 0.45
CA ILE A 179 -10.23 1.79 -0.29
C ILE A 179 -10.61 0.54 0.52
N PRO A 180 -10.81 -0.63 -0.11
CA PRO A 180 -11.06 -1.89 0.61
C PRO A 180 -9.77 -2.57 1.11
N TYR A 181 -8.70 -1.79 1.30
CA TYR A 181 -7.40 -2.22 1.78
C TYR A 181 -6.93 -1.31 2.93
N TYR A 182 -5.95 -1.73 3.73
CA TYR A 182 -5.37 -0.85 4.74
C TYR A 182 -4.56 0.27 4.06
N GLY A 183 -3.73 -0.10 3.09
CA GLY A 183 -2.91 0.83 2.33
C GLY A 183 -2.35 0.22 1.05
N TYR A 184 -1.58 1.03 0.33
CA TYR A 184 -0.60 0.56 -0.64
C TYR A 184 0.44 1.65 -0.95
N CYS A 185 1.63 1.21 -1.31
CA CYS A 185 2.68 2.01 -1.90
C CYS A 185 2.69 1.84 -3.42
N MET A 186 2.47 2.94 -4.16
CA MET A 186 2.49 2.93 -5.62
C MET A 186 3.87 3.33 -6.15
N PRO A 187 4.62 2.43 -6.78
CA PRO A 187 5.83 2.82 -7.51
C PRO A 187 5.48 3.64 -8.76
N THR A 188 6.30 4.64 -9.03
CA THR A 188 6.20 5.57 -10.15
C THR A 188 7.60 5.84 -10.70
N ASN A 189 7.69 6.25 -11.97
CA ASN A 189 8.98 6.56 -12.60
C ASN A 189 10.00 5.42 -12.40
N VAL A 190 9.60 4.19 -12.74
CA VAL A 190 10.49 3.01 -12.65
C VAL A 190 11.66 3.21 -13.59
N GLU A 191 12.87 3.19 -13.04
CA GLU A 191 14.13 3.32 -13.78
C GLU A 191 14.90 2.01 -13.70
N LEU A 192 15.09 1.38 -14.85
CA LEU A 192 15.89 0.17 -14.97
C LEU A 192 17.38 0.53 -14.98
N GLU A 193 18.12 0.06 -13.98
CA GLU A 193 19.55 0.35 -13.83
C GLU A 193 20.43 -0.73 -14.44
N GLY A 194 19.92 -1.97 -14.53
CA GLY A 194 20.66 -3.08 -15.10
C GLY A 194 19.79 -4.25 -15.52
N VAL A 195 20.23 -4.94 -16.58
CA VAL A 195 19.65 -6.19 -17.09
C VAL A 195 20.75 -7.22 -17.22
N SER A 196 21.01 -8.01 -16.17
CA SER A 196 21.53 -9.40 -16.23
C SER A 196 22.04 -9.88 -14.85
N PRO A 197 21.72 -11.11 -14.39
CA PRO A 197 20.62 -11.98 -14.81
C PRO A 197 19.29 -11.66 -14.11
N VAL A 198 19.29 -10.73 -13.14
CA VAL A 198 18.10 -10.28 -12.40
C VAL A 198 17.91 -8.79 -12.69
N PRO A 199 16.71 -8.33 -13.08
CA PRO A 199 16.45 -6.91 -13.25
C PRO A 199 16.68 -6.18 -11.92
N VAL A 200 17.36 -5.05 -11.99
CA VAL A 200 17.54 -4.14 -10.86
C VAL A 200 17.20 -2.73 -11.31
N GLY A 201 16.57 -1.97 -10.43
CA GLY A 201 16.14 -0.63 -10.75
C GLY A 201 15.39 -0.01 -9.60
N THR A 202 15.25 1.31 -9.65
CA THR A 202 14.69 2.10 -8.56
C THR A 202 13.45 2.84 -9.05
N ALA A 203 12.54 3.13 -8.13
CA ALA A 203 11.31 3.86 -8.43
C ALA A 203 11.07 4.94 -7.37
N SER A 204 10.54 6.07 -7.80
CA SER A 204 9.84 7.00 -6.89
C SER A 204 8.51 6.38 -6.46
N ALA A 205 7.88 6.93 -5.44
CA ALA A 205 6.60 6.40 -4.98
C ALA A 205 5.70 7.48 -4.36
N PHE A 206 4.43 7.13 -4.20
CA PHE A 206 3.52 7.76 -3.27
C PHE A 206 2.74 6.67 -2.53
N ILE A 207 2.20 7.00 -1.36
CA ILE A 207 1.42 6.06 -0.54
C ILE A 207 -0.04 6.48 -0.54
N VAL A 208 -0.94 5.49 -0.54
CA VAL A 208 -2.35 5.69 -0.20
C VAL A 208 -2.65 4.89 1.06
N VAL A 209 -3.27 5.56 2.02
CA VAL A 209 -3.75 4.95 3.27
C VAL A 209 -5.27 5.03 3.29
N ASN A 210 -5.91 4.05 3.91
CA ASN A 210 -7.34 4.12 4.20
C ASN A 210 -7.68 5.44 4.91
N ASN A 211 -8.83 6.04 4.59
CA ASN A 211 -9.22 7.33 5.16
C ASN A 211 -9.76 7.25 6.59
N ASP A 212 -10.24 6.08 7.05
CA ASP A 212 -10.91 5.96 8.36
C ASP A 212 -10.73 4.59 9.06
N PHE A 213 -10.28 3.55 8.33
CA PHE A 213 -10.24 2.15 8.78
C PHE A 213 -11.59 1.63 9.34
N TYR A 214 -12.71 2.26 9.00
CA TYR A 214 -14.02 1.84 9.47
C TYR A 214 -14.40 0.48 8.88
N GLY A 215 -14.71 -0.48 9.77
CA GLY A 215 -15.06 -1.86 9.41
C GLY A 215 -13.85 -2.81 9.36
N PHE A 216 -12.65 -2.32 9.67
CA PHE A 216 -11.44 -3.12 9.74
C PHE A 216 -11.34 -3.85 11.09
N PRO A 217 -10.64 -5.00 11.15
CA PRO A 217 -10.44 -5.74 12.40
C PRO A 217 -9.84 -4.86 13.53
N PRO A 218 -10.22 -5.12 14.80
CA PRO A 218 -9.55 -4.53 15.97
C PRO A 218 -8.06 -4.90 16.03
N ASN A 219 -7.25 -4.06 16.66
CA ASN A 219 -5.83 -4.30 16.96
C ASN A 219 -5.50 -3.92 18.41
N ASP A 220 -4.23 -3.98 18.81
CA ASP A 220 -3.79 -3.75 20.19
C ASP A 220 -4.07 -2.33 20.74
N GLU A 221 -4.01 -1.30 19.87
CA GLU A 221 -4.37 0.09 20.20
C GLU A 221 -5.86 0.39 19.97
N ASP A 222 -6.49 -0.29 19.01
CA ASP A 222 -7.89 -0.15 18.63
C ASP A 222 -8.70 -1.40 19.00
N ARG A 223 -8.70 -1.71 20.30
CA ARG A 223 -9.17 -3.00 20.84
C ARG A 223 -10.65 -3.28 20.57
N THR A 224 -11.42 -2.25 20.23
CA THR A 224 -12.85 -2.40 19.92
C THR A 224 -13.15 -2.32 18.42
N GLY A 225 -12.21 -1.82 17.60
CA GLY A 225 -12.43 -1.47 16.20
C GLY A 225 -13.41 -0.30 15.98
N ALA A 226 -13.90 0.30 17.07
CA ALA A 226 -14.92 1.35 17.10
C ALA A 226 -14.34 2.72 17.48
N GLU A 227 -13.03 2.80 17.70
CA GLU A 227 -12.29 4.03 17.94
C GLU A 227 -12.47 4.99 16.75
N VAL A 228 -12.55 6.28 17.03
CA VAL A 228 -12.83 7.30 16.00
C VAL A 228 -11.66 7.43 15.02
N ILE A 229 -10.43 7.35 15.52
CA ILE A 229 -9.21 7.60 14.75
C ILE A 229 -8.52 6.30 14.31
N ARG A 230 -8.83 5.17 14.96
CA ARG A 230 -8.23 3.85 14.70
C ARG A 230 -6.70 3.92 14.51
N SER A 231 -6.02 4.45 15.53
CA SER A 231 -4.63 4.88 15.41
C SER A 231 -3.65 3.72 15.25
N GLY A 232 -3.99 2.53 15.75
CA GLY A 232 -3.13 1.35 15.61
C GLY A 232 -3.02 0.90 14.16
N ALA A 233 -4.17 0.73 13.49
CA ALA A 233 -4.22 0.33 12.08
C ALA A 233 -3.53 1.37 11.19
N LEU A 234 -3.79 2.66 11.49
CA LEU A 234 -3.12 3.77 10.82
C LEU A 234 -1.60 3.69 10.94
N LYS A 235 -1.06 3.61 12.17
CA LYS A 235 0.38 3.61 12.42
C LYS A 235 1.08 2.39 11.79
N ALA A 236 0.53 1.19 11.98
CA ALA A 236 1.08 -0.04 11.40
C ALA A 236 1.13 0.05 9.86
N THR A 237 0.01 0.45 9.24
CA THR A 237 -0.05 0.65 7.78
C THR A 237 1.00 1.65 7.33
N GLN A 238 1.15 2.79 8.00
CA GLN A 238 2.15 3.78 7.59
C GLN A 238 3.57 3.24 7.64
N ALA A 239 3.93 2.51 8.70
CA ALA A 239 5.26 1.93 8.84
C ALA A 239 5.54 0.87 7.77
N HIS A 240 4.54 0.03 7.48
CA HIS A 240 4.57 -0.99 6.43
C HIS A 240 4.77 -0.36 5.04
N GLU A 241 3.89 0.56 4.66
CA GLU A 241 3.90 1.16 3.33
C GLU A 241 5.12 2.06 3.11
N PHE A 242 5.62 2.71 4.17
CA PHE A 242 6.85 3.48 4.05
C PHE A 242 8.04 2.60 3.74
N MET A 243 8.11 1.42 4.37
CA MET A 243 9.20 0.49 4.12
C MET A 243 9.24 0.08 2.65
N HIS A 244 8.09 -0.11 1.99
CA HIS A 244 8.06 -0.32 0.54
C HIS A 244 8.65 0.86 -0.25
N ALA A 245 8.33 2.10 0.12
CA ALA A 245 8.92 3.27 -0.53
C ALA A 245 10.45 3.31 -0.41
N LEU A 246 11.01 2.91 0.73
CA LEU A 246 12.45 2.78 0.95
C LEU A 246 13.04 1.61 0.13
N GLN A 247 12.35 0.47 0.10
CA GLN A 247 12.72 -0.69 -0.72
C GLN A 247 12.74 -0.34 -2.21
N PHE A 248 11.79 0.46 -2.71
CA PHE A 248 11.74 0.89 -4.11
C PHE A 248 12.88 1.84 -4.48
N ALA A 249 13.41 2.59 -3.51
CA ALA A 249 14.64 3.38 -3.69
C ALA A 249 15.90 2.51 -3.75
N ILE A 250 15.83 1.24 -3.32
CA ILE A 250 16.93 0.27 -3.37
C ILE A 250 16.80 -0.63 -4.61
N ASN A 251 15.67 -1.33 -4.73
CA ASN A 251 15.34 -2.18 -5.86
C ASN A 251 13.83 -2.50 -5.91
N VAL A 252 13.10 -1.90 -6.85
CA VAL A 252 11.65 -2.17 -7.07
C VAL A 252 11.39 -3.56 -7.67
N TYR A 253 12.41 -4.22 -8.23
CA TYR A 253 12.33 -5.59 -8.75
C TYR A 253 12.63 -6.66 -7.68
N GLY A 254 12.63 -6.27 -6.41
CA GLY A 254 12.83 -7.17 -5.27
C GLY A 254 11.83 -8.33 -5.24
N SER A 255 12.17 -9.38 -4.50
CA SER A 255 11.23 -10.49 -4.25
C SER A 255 10.04 -9.98 -3.45
N GLY A 256 8.82 -10.16 -3.95
CA GLY A 256 7.57 -9.80 -3.23
C GLY A 256 7.57 -10.32 -1.80
N TRP A 257 7.81 -11.63 -1.61
CA TRP A 257 7.90 -12.22 -0.26
C TRP A 257 8.89 -11.49 0.67
N LEU A 258 10.07 -11.13 0.17
CA LEU A 258 11.07 -10.44 0.99
C LEU A 258 10.64 -9.00 1.30
N MET A 259 10.06 -8.31 0.31
CA MET A 259 9.55 -6.95 0.48
C MET A 259 8.45 -6.91 1.56
N GLU A 260 7.45 -7.79 1.42
CA GLU A 260 6.34 -7.91 2.38
C GLU A 260 6.85 -8.31 3.77
N SER A 261 7.69 -9.36 3.87
CA SER A 261 8.21 -9.81 5.17
C SER A 261 8.99 -8.71 5.90
N HIS A 262 9.72 -7.89 5.16
CA HIS A 262 10.49 -6.78 5.71
C HIS A 262 9.62 -5.56 6.03
N ALA A 263 8.57 -5.30 5.25
CA ALA A 263 7.57 -4.29 5.55
C ALA A 263 6.80 -4.64 6.83
N THR A 264 6.41 -5.90 7.00
CA THR A 264 5.78 -6.37 8.25
C THR A 264 6.72 -6.27 9.45
N TRP A 265 8.00 -6.60 9.28
CA TRP A 265 8.98 -6.36 10.35
C TRP A 265 9.10 -4.86 10.71
N ALA A 266 8.93 -3.96 9.73
CA ALA A 266 9.05 -2.53 9.95
C ALA A 266 7.91 -1.98 10.83
N GLU A 267 6.74 -2.62 10.85
CA GLU A 267 5.63 -2.31 11.76
C GLU A 267 6.11 -2.38 13.22
N ASP A 268 6.63 -3.54 13.63
CA ASP A 268 7.16 -3.78 14.98
C ASP A 268 8.43 -2.95 15.25
N ALA A 269 9.30 -2.78 14.25
CA ALA A 269 10.56 -2.05 14.41
C ALA A 269 10.35 -0.56 14.72
N VAL A 270 9.21 0.00 14.31
CA VAL A 270 8.77 1.37 14.67
C VAL A 270 7.89 1.34 15.91
N TYR A 271 6.99 0.37 16.02
CA TYR A 271 5.97 0.30 17.04
C TYR A 271 6.01 -1.05 17.77
N ASP A 272 6.98 -1.24 18.66
CA ASP A 272 7.20 -2.45 19.48
C ASP A 272 5.99 -2.85 20.38
N GLY A 273 4.91 -2.05 20.39
CA GLY A 273 3.69 -2.28 21.15
C GLY A 273 2.38 -2.26 20.34
N ILE A 274 2.43 -2.23 19.00
CA ILE A 274 1.24 -2.26 18.13
C ILE A 274 1.31 -3.52 17.25
N ASN A 275 0.64 -4.59 17.64
CA ASN A 275 0.52 -5.79 16.80
C ASN A 275 -0.75 -5.74 15.92
N ASP A 276 -0.63 -6.04 14.62
CA ASP A 276 -1.75 -6.19 13.66
C ASP A 276 -1.75 -7.57 12.96
N TRP A 277 -1.21 -8.60 13.65
CA TRP A 277 -1.11 -9.98 13.19
C TRP A 277 -2.46 -10.74 13.27
N HIS A 278 -3.47 -10.33 12.51
CA HIS A 278 -4.78 -11.00 12.52
C HIS A 278 -5.28 -11.42 11.16
#